data_AF-A0A1B1U6K3-F1
#
_entry.id   AF-A0A1B1U6K3-F1
#
_cell.length_a   1.000
_cell.length_b   1.000
_cell.length_c   1.000
_cell.angle_alpha   90.00
_cell.angle_beta   90.00
_cell.angle_gamma   90.00
#
_symmetry.space_group_name_H-M   'P 1'
#
loop_
_entity.id
_entity.type
_entity.pdbx_description
1 polymer ?
#
loop_
_entity_poly.entity_id
_entity_poly.type
_entity_poly.pdbx_seq_one_letter_code
_entity_poly.pdbx_strand_id
1 'polypeptide(L)'
;MLRLNFRDCNGIEHALHIQSHWRFKKHNRIFVGSFDLTNHAKEELEYRWGNTLADSFLEKLINILPLRIIRLKINTLRDISIIFDHKITFECFIDSSKEELEHWRWIDLSHSSPKHIVFKEV
;
A
#
# COMPACT_ATOMS: atom_id res chain seq x y z
N MET A 1 -2.34 -9.06 -1.42
CA MET A 1 -1.32 -8.24 -2.10
C MET A 1 -1.91 -6.87 -2.42
N LEU A 2 -1.22 -5.78 -2.10
CA LEU A 2 -1.63 -4.39 -2.39
C LEU A 2 -0.76 -3.83 -3.52
N ARG A 3 -1.36 -3.04 -4.42
CA ARG A 3 -0.64 -2.28 -5.45
C ARG A 3 -0.95 -0.80 -5.30
N LEU A 4 0.09 0.02 -5.14
CA LEU A 4 0.00 1.47 -5.19
C LEU A 4 0.57 1.97 -6.52
N ASN A 5 -0.18 2.79 -7.23
CA ASN A 5 0.27 3.43 -8.46
C ASN A 5 0.71 4.86 -8.17
N PHE A 6 1.83 5.26 -8.78
CA PHE A 6 2.41 6.58 -8.63
C PHE A 6 2.65 7.19 -10.00
N ARG A 7 2.66 8.52 -10.02
CA ARG A 7 3.12 9.31 -11.16
C ARG A 7 4.18 10.27 -10.66
N ASP A 8 5.34 10.28 -11.31
CA ASP A 8 6.41 11.20 -10.97
C ASP A 8 6.22 12.59 -11.62
N CYS A 9 7.16 13.51 -11.37
CA CYS A 9 7.12 14.86 -11.92
C CYS A 9 7.23 14.93 -13.45
N ASN A 10 7.74 13.89 -14.09
CA ASN A 10 7.84 13.78 -15.55
C ASN A 10 6.59 13.11 -16.16
N GLY A 11 5.60 12.75 -15.33
CA GLY A 11 4.40 12.06 -15.78
C GLY A 11 4.59 10.56 -15.98
N ILE A 12 5.73 10.00 -15.59
CA ILE A 12 6.01 8.56 -15.73
C ILE A 12 5.26 7.81 -14.64
N GLU A 13 4.63 6.70 -15.02
CA GLU A 13 3.90 5.83 -14.11
C GLU A 13 4.81 4.79 -13.48
N HIS A 14 4.61 4.56 -12.19
CA HIS A 14 5.32 3.57 -11.40
C HIS A 14 4.33 2.79 -10.55
N ALA A 15 4.70 1.58 -10.13
CA ALA A 15 3.90 0.79 -9.21
C ALA A 15 4.74 0.22 -8.07
N LEU A 16 4.21 0.30 -6.84
CA LEU A 16 4.74 -0.42 -5.68
C LEU A 16 3.79 -1.58 -5.38
N HIS A 17 4.29 -2.80 -5.52
CA HIS A 17 3.60 -4.03 -5.17
C HIS A 17 4.03 -4.46 -3.79
N ILE A 18 3.08 -4.81 -2.93
CA ILE A 18 3.31 -5.05 -1.51
C ILE A 18 2.68 -6.37 -1.13
N GLN A 19 3.52 -7.30 -0.66
CA GLN A 19 3.13 -8.63 -0.24
C GLN A 19 3.24 -8.82 1.28
N SER A 20 3.82 -7.86 1.99
CA SER A 20 3.95 -7.87 3.46
C SER A 20 2.76 -7.20 4.16
N HIS A 21 2.80 -7.18 5.49
CA HIS A 21 1.79 -6.46 6.28
C HIS A 21 1.87 -4.96 6.03
N TRP A 22 0.73 -4.33 5.92
CA TRP A 22 0.64 -2.90 5.66
C TRP A 22 -0.57 -2.29 6.33
N ARG A 23 -0.54 -0.97 6.51
CA ARG A 23 -1.68 -0.18 6.98
C ARG A 23 -1.65 1.25 6.48
N PHE A 24 -2.81 1.89 6.51
CA PHE A 24 -2.94 3.32 6.37
C PHE A 24 -3.37 4.00 7.69
N LYS A 25 -2.82 5.19 7.91
CA LYS A 25 -3.07 6.10 9.04
C LYS A 25 -3.38 7.53 8.56
N LYS A 26 -4.10 8.31 9.35
CA LYS A 26 -4.84 9.55 9.03
C LYS A 26 -5.16 10.12 10.38
N HIS A 27 -4.58 11.28 10.66
CA HIS A 27 -4.61 11.83 12.02
C HIS A 27 -4.09 10.81 13.07
N ASN A 28 -3.07 10.03 12.71
CA ASN A 28 -2.41 9.03 13.57
C ASN A 28 -3.27 7.83 14.03
N ARG A 29 -4.51 7.70 13.57
CA ARG A 29 -5.35 6.51 13.80
C ARG A 29 -5.20 5.54 12.64
N ILE A 30 -5.09 4.25 12.93
CA ILE A 30 -5.17 3.18 11.93
C ILE A 30 -6.65 3.07 11.52
N PHE A 31 -6.91 2.91 10.23
CA PHE A 31 -8.28 2.70 9.71
C PHE A 31 -8.38 1.60 8.67
N VAL A 32 -7.27 1.21 8.03
CA VAL A 32 -7.25 0.00 7.24
C VAL A 32 -5.86 -0.61 7.30
N GLY A 33 -5.82 -1.91 7.54
CA GLY A 33 -4.63 -2.74 7.47
C GLY A 33 -4.85 -3.95 6.56
N SER A 34 -3.76 -4.65 6.27
CA SER A 34 -3.75 -5.87 5.45
C SER A 34 -4.67 -6.98 6.00
N PHE A 35 -4.93 -6.99 7.31
CA PHE A 35 -5.83 -7.95 7.95
C PHE A 35 -7.31 -7.51 7.97
N ASP A 36 -7.59 -6.22 7.76
CA ASP A 36 -8.97 -5.71 7.69
C ASP A 36 -9.64 -6.08 6.37
N LEU A 37 -8.85 -6.51 5.37
CA LEU A 37 -9.36 -7.16 4.16
C LEU A 37 -9.97 -8.54 4.43
N THR A 38 -9.61 -9.17 5.56
CA THR A 38 -10.03 -10.54 5.91
C THR A 38 -10.99 -10.61 7.09
N ASN A 39 -11.21 -9.50 7.82
CA ASN A 39 -12.16 -9.46 8.92
C ASN A 39 -13.60 -9.37 8.39
N HIS A 40 -14.15 -10.54 8.08
CA HIS A 40 -15.58 -10.79 8.05
C HIS A 40 -16.12 -10.57 9.48
N ALA A 41 -16.45 -9.34 9.82
CA ALA A 41 -17.27 -9.10 11.01
C ALA A 41 -18.59 -9.84 10.79
N LYS A 42 -18.82 -10.85 11.63
CA LYS A 42 -20.08 -11.56 11.79
C LYS A 42 -21.22 -10.55 11.82
N GLU A 43 -22.09 -10.59 10.82
CA GLU A 43 -23.54 -10.38 10.89
C GLU A 43 -24.09 -10.26 9.47
N GLU A 44 -24.80 -11.32 9.04
CA GLU A 44 -25.93 -11.40 8.10
C GLU A 44 -26.17 -10.29 7.04
N LEU A 45 -25.13 -9.73 6.43
CA LEU A 45 -25.27 -8.88 5.26
C LEU A 45 -24.95 -9.72 4.03
N GLU A 46 -25.99 -9.92 3.23
CA GLU A 46 -26.02 -10.58 1.92
C GLU A 46 -24.66 -10.52 1.21
N TYR A 47 -24.16 -11.70 0.83
CA TYR A 47 -22.96 -11.90 0.03
C TYR A 47 -22.96 -11.02 -1.23
N ARG A 48 -22.45 -9.80 -1.10
CA ARG A 48 -22.05 -8.95 -2.22
C ARG A 48 -20.54 -8.82 -2.13
N TRP A 49 -19.84 -9.36 -3.13
CA TRP A 49 -18.46 -8.97 -3.38
C TRP A 49 -18.42 -7.44 -3.47
N GLY A 50 -17.78 -6.76 -2.51
CA GLY A 50 -17.70 -5.29 -2.47
C GLY A 50 -18.13 -4.58 -1.17
N ASN A 51 -18.20 -5.25 -0.02
CA ASN A 51 -18.54 -4.64 1.28
C ASN A 51 -17.48 -4.89 2.37
N THR A 52 -16.21 -4.78 2.04
CA THR A 52 -15.12 -4.87 3.03
C THR A 52 -14.86 -3.51 3.68
N LEU A 53 -14.19 -3.49 4.84
CA LEU A 53 -13.67 -2.24 5.42
C LEU A 53 -12.78 -1.45 4.44
N ALA A 54 -12.18 -2.14 3.46
CA ALA A 54 -11.40 -1.53 2.40
C ALA A 54 -12.27 -0.82 1.33
N ASP A 55 -13.49 -1.27 1.07
CA ASP A 55 -14.39 -0.62 0.10
C ASP A 55 -14.90 0.72 0.67
N SER A 56 -15.35 0.73 1.93
CA SER A 56 -15.68 1.98 2.64
C SER A 56 -14.49 2.94 2.74
N PHE A 57 -13.27 2.41 2.74
CA PHE A 57 -12.04 3.19 2.70
C PHE A 57 -11.80 3.83 1.33
N LEU A 58 -11.96 3.07 0.24
CA LEU A 58 -11.84 3.59 -1.12
C LEU A 58 -12.85 4.72 -1.37
N GLU A 59 -14.09 4.56 -0.92
CA GLU A 59 -15.12 5.62 -1.02
C GLU A 59 -14.72 6.90 -0.30
N LYS A 60 -14.11 6.80 0.89
CA LYS A 60 -13.66 7.99 1.65
C LYS A 60 -12.43 8.65 1.03
N LEU A 61 -11.62 7.88 0.30
CA LEU A 61 -10.43 8.38 -0.39
C LEU A 61 -10.72 8.95 -1.77
N ILE A 62 -11.76 8.48 -2.45
CA ILE A 62 -12.00 8.82 -3.87
C ILE A 62 -12.08 10.33 -4.09
N ASN A 63 -12.63 11.05 -3.12
CA ASN A 63 -12.79 12.50 -3.16
C ASN A 63 -11.50 13.30 -2.92
N ILE A 64 -10.41 12.64 -2.51
CA ILE A 64 -9.12 13.28 -2.22
C ILE A 64 -7.96 12.66 -3.01
N LEU A 65 -8.26 11.78 -3.97
CA LEU A 65 -7.26 11.26 -4.92
C LEU A 65 -7.10 12.24 -6.10
N PRO A 66 -5.89 12.36 -6.69
CA PRO A 66 -4.65 11.68 -6.29
C PRO A 66 -4.00 12.33 -5.06
N LEU A 67 -3.41 11.50 -4.19
CA LEU A 67 -2.65 11.98 -3.03
C LEU A 67 -1.24 12.40 -3.44
N ARG A 68 -0.74 13.52 -2.90
CA ARG A 68 0.65 13.95 -3.09
C ARG A 68 1.55 13.35 -2.01
N ILE A 69 2.67 12.75 -2.42
CA ILE A 69 3.71 12.33 -1.48
C ILE A 69 4.42 13.58 -0.92
N ILE A 70 4.40 13.71 0.40
CA ILE A 70 5.15 14.73 1.14
C ILE A 70 6.51 14.20 1.54
N ARG A 71 6.58 12.94 1.98
CA ARG A 71 7.82 12.34 2.47
C ARG A 71 7.81 10.83 2.34
N LEU A 72 8.95 10.27 1.94
CA LEU A 72 9.24 8.85 2.00
C LEU A 72 10.26 8.57 3.11
N LYS A 73 10.08 7.48 3.85
CA LYS A 73 11.06 6.94 4.80
C LYS A 73 11.19 5.44 4.55
N ILE A 74 12.43 4.97 4.55
CA ILE A 74 12.76 3.55 4.53
C ILE A 74 13.71 3.32 5.71
N ASN A 75 13.37 2.39 6.61
CA ASN A 75 14.24 2.09 7.77
C ASN A 75 15.28 1.01 7.43
N THR A 76 16.10 0.63 8.41
CA THR A 76 17.13 -0.40 8.26
C THR A 76 16.55 -1.78 7.96
N LEU A 77 15.35 -2.08 8.48
CA LEU A 77 14.57 -3.29 8.19
C LEU A 77 13.79 -3.19 6.86
N ARG A 78 13.98 -2.10 6.12
CA ARG A 78 13.34 -1.78 4.85
C ARG A 78 11.83 -1.55 4.91
N ASP A 79 11.26 -1.36 6.10
CA ASP A 79 9.89 -0.89 6.26
C ASP A 79 9.72 0.42 5.51
N ILE A 80 8.63 0.51 4.74
CA ILE A 80 8.31 1.68 3.93
C ILE A 80 7.27 2.49 4.68
N SER A 81 7.56 3.78 4.89
CA SER A 81 6.55 4.76 5.31
C SER A 81 6.44 5.87 4.29
N ILE A 82 5.25 6.02 3.71
CA ILE A 82 4.93 7.09 2.76
C ILE A 82 3.95 8.04 3.45
N ILE A 83 4.36 9.29 3.62
CA ILE A 83 3.52 10.35 4.16
C ILE A 83 2.97 11.12 2.96
N PHE A 84 1.65 11.16 2.88
CA PHE A 84 0.91 11.92 1.90
C PHE A 84 0.38 13.22 2.50
N ASP A 85 -0.17 14.07 1.66
CA ASP A 85 -1.07 15.15 2.07
C ASP A 85 -2.31 14.64 2.81
N HIS A 86 -3.11 15.58 3.30
CA HIS A 86 -4.30 15.30 4.12
C HIS A 86 -4.02 14.45 5.38
N LYS A 87 -2.78 14.50 5.88
CA LYS A 87 -2.26 13.78 7.04
C LYS A 87 -2.40 12.26 6.90
N ILE A 88 -2.34 11.73 5.69
CA ILE A 88 -2.40 10.29 5.42
C ILE A 88 -0.99 9.71 5.43
N THR A 89 -0.83 8.51 5.96
CA THR A 89 0.42 7.78 6.00
C THR A 89 0.15 6.33 5.62
N PHE A 90 0.90 5.82 4.66
CA PHE A 90 1.01 4.39 4.39
C PHE A 90 2.22 3.85 5.13
N GLU A 91 2.09 2.69 5.75
CA GLU A 91 3.17 1.97 6.41
C GLU A 91 3.16 0.51 5.95
N CYS A 92 4.30 0.00 5.51
CA CYS A 92 4.56 -1.40 5.20
C CYS A 92 5.60 -1.93 6.17
N PHE A 93 5.34 -3.10 6.74
CA PHE A 93 6.19 -3.77 7.72
C PHE A 93 6.72 -5.06 7.12
N ILE A 94 8.04 -5.19 7.08
CA ILE A 94 8.73 -6.35 6.54
C ILE A 94 8.99 -7.34 7.67
N ASP A 95 8.67 -8.59 7.40
CA ASP A 95 8.99 -9.71 8.28
C ASP A 95 10.30 -10.34 7.80
N SER A 96 11.43 -9.80 8.27
CA SER A 96 12.77 -10.29 7.92
C SER A 96 13.11 -11.65 8.52
N SER A 97 12.18 -12.32 9.20
CA SER A 97 12.36 -13.72 9.60
C SER A 97 12.15 -14.70 8.43
N LYS A 98 11.66 -14.20 7.27
CA LYS A 98 11.32 -14.99 6.09
C LYS A 98 12.14 -14.55 4.88
N GLU A 99 13.44 -14.83 4.94
CA GLU A 99 14.45 -14.42 3.93
C GLU A 99 14.07 -14.81 2.48
N GLU A 100 13.31 -15.90 2.29
CA GLU A 100 12.94 -16.39 0.96
C GLU A 100 11.77 -15.64 0.29
N LEU A 101 11.08 -14.73 0.99
CA LEU A 101 9.86 -14.09 0.49
C LEU A 101 10.12 -12.70 -0.11
N GLU A 102 9.55 -12.45 -1.28
CA GLU A 102 9.49 -11.10 -1.85
C GLU A 102 8.50 -10.24 -1.06
N HIS A 103 9.01 -9.26 -0.32
CA HIS A 103 8.19 -8.41 0.54
C HIS A 103 7.48 -7.26 -0.20
N TRP A 104 8.20 -6.64 -1.13
CA TRP A 104 7.70 -5.59 -2.00
C TRP A 104 8.56 -5.46 -3.26
N ARG A 105 7.99 -4.84 -4.27
CA ARG A 105 8.62 -4.58 -5.56
C ARG A 105 8.22 -3.22 -6.11
N TRP A 106 9.21 -2.46 -6.54
CA TRP A 106 9.01 -1.25 -7.33
C TRP A 106 9.08 -1.58 -8.82
N ILE A 107 8.14 -1.07 -9.61
CA ILE A 107 8.03 -1.31 -11.04
C ILE A 107 8.02 0.04 -11.75
N ASP A 108 9.00 0.25 -12.60
CA ASP A 108 9.06 1.38 -13.54
C ASP A 108 8.34 0.96 -14.83
N LEU A 109 7.26 1.67 -15.15
CA LEU A 109 6.39 1.40 -16.31
C LEU A 109 6.74 2.29 -17.52
N SER A 110 7.86 3.03 -17.49
CA SER A 110 8.30 3.88 -18.60
C SER A 110 8.72 3.14 -19.87
N HIS A 111 8.87 1.82 -19.80
CA HIS A 111 9.42 0.99 -20.88
C HIS A 111 8.42 -0.10 -21.30
N SER A 112 8.48 -0.49 -22.57
CA SER A 112 7.69 -1.61 -23.11
C SER A 112 7.96 -2.94 -22.39
N SER A 113 9.16 -3.08 -21.82
CA SER A 113 9.51 -4.10 -20.85
C SER A 113 9.75 -3.42 -19.49
N PRO A 114 8.81 -3.52 -18.53
CA PRO A 114 8.93 -2.85 -17.24
C PRO A 114 10.19 -3.26 -16.48
N LYS A 115 10.84 -2.30 -15.82
CA LYS A 115 11.99 -2.58 -14.95
C LYS A 115 11.55 -2.76 -13.51
N HIS A 116 12.05 -3.80 -12.87
CA HIS A 116 11.61 -4.21 -11.55
C HIS A 116 12.78 -4.09 -10.56
N ILE A 117 12.54 -3.45 -9.42
CA ILE A 117 13.42 -3.47 -8.27
C ILE A 117 12.71 -4.30 -7.21
N VAL A 118 13.28 -5.46 -6.90
CA VAL A 118 12.74 -6.42 -5.92
C VAL A 118 13.63 -6.39 -4.69
N PHE A 119 13.04 -6.37 -3.50
CA PHE A 119 13.77 -6.67 -2.29
C PHE A 119 13.79 -8.19 -2.06
N LYS A 120 15.00 -8.77 -2.02
CA LYS A 120 15.28 -10.10 -1.48
C LYS A 120 16.33 -9.92 -0.39
N GLU A 121 16.11 -10.55 0.76
CA GLU A 121 17.20 -10.84 1.68
C GLU A 121 18.08 -11.91 0.99
N VAL A 122 19.39 -11.71 0.98
CA VAL A 122 20.38 -12.65 0.42
C VAL A 122 21.26 -13.13 1.55
#